data_AF-A0A2E3C654-F1
#
_entry.id   AF-A0A2E3C654-F1
#
_cell.length_a   1.000
_cell.length_b   1.000
_cell.length_c   1.000
_cell.angle_alpha   90.00
_cell.angle_beta   90.00
_cell.angle_gamma   90.00
#
_symmetry.space_group_name_H-M   'P 1'
#
loop_
_entity.id
_entity.type
_entity.pdbx_description
1 polymer ?
#
loop_
_entity_poly.entity_id
_entity_poly.type
_entity_poly.pdbx_seq_one_letter_code
_entity_poly.pdbx_strand_id
1 'polypeptide(L)'
;MNRPSAFGVKTNVYSHGFILRYTEMPPTTGKGMVKPNQLSVARGQLGPKCGGCDAPLTFAESLVIDDRYYCQECYEKITGVSSSSEPKEVEGLRMD
;
A
#
# COMPACT_ATOMS: atom_id res chain seq x y z
N MET A 1 30.28 12.55 29.14
CA MET A 1 30.03 13.60 28.13
C MET A 1 29.24 12.98 26.99
N ASN A 2 27.98 13.38 26.77
CA ASN A 2 27.22 12.99 25.58
C ASN A 2 26.39 14.19 25.15
N ARG A 3 26.64 14.68 23.94
CA ARG A 3 25.94 15.80 23.30
C ARG A 3 24.97 15.19 22.29
N PRO A 4 23.64 15.30 22.44
CA PRO A 4 22.75 15.01 21.34
C PRO A 4 22.58 16.26 20.47
N SER A 5 23.03 16.14 19.23
CA SER A 5 22.93 17.15 18.19
C SER A 5 21.69 16.92 17.35
N ALA A 6 20.92 18.00 17.21
CA ALA A 6 20.16 18.43 16.04
C ALA A 6 18.84 17.72 15.64
N PHE A 7 17.77 18.50 15.84
CA PHE A 7 16.75 18.84 14.84
C PHE A 7 15.95 17.70 14.20
N GLY A 8 14.87 17.30 14.88
CA GLY A 8 13.65 16.82 14.23
C GLY A 8 12.56 17.88 14.43
N VAL A 9 12.12 18.52 13.34
CA VAL A 9 11.02 19.49 13.37
C VAL A 9 9.74 18.73 13.68
N LYS A 10 9.28 18.78 14.94
CA LYS A 10 8.00 18.22 15.36
C LYS A 10 6.92 19.27 15.08
N THR A 11 6.26 19.18 13.93
CA THR A 11 5.04 19.93 13.71
C THR A 11 3.94 19.32 14.57
N ASN A 12 3.77 19.88 15.78
CA ASN A 12 2.68 19.54 16.68
C ASN A 12 1.35 19.94 16.02
N VAL A 13 0.46 18.97 15.79
CA VAL A 13 -0.94 19.26 15.48
C VAL A 13 -1.65 19.46 16.82
N TYR A 14 -1.93 20.72 17.16
CA TYR A 14 -2.63 21.10 18.39
C TYR A 14 -4.14 20.98 18.20
N SER A 15 -4.79 20.10 18.97
CA SER A 15 -6.20 20.26 19.31
C SER A 15 -6.41 19.96 20.81
N HIS A 16 -6.91 20.95 21.54
CA HIS A 16 -7.45 20.82 22.91
C HIS A 16 -6.57 20.12 23.97
N GLY A 17 -5.35 20.63 24.19
CA GLY A 17 -4.74 20.62 25.54
C GLY A 17 -4.29 19.28 26.15
N PHE A 18 -4.24 18.18 25.41
CA PHE A 18 -3.70 16.91 25.90
C PHE A 18 -2.60 16.39 24.97
N ILE A 19 -1.37 16.25 25.49
CA ILE A 19 -0.29 15.58 24.75
C ILE A 19 -0.53 14.08 24.86
N LEU A 20 -1.23 13.49 23.89
CA LEU A 20 -1.28 12.04 23.76
C LEU A 20 0.06 11.56 23.19
N ARG A 21 0.65 10.55 23.82
CA ARG A 21 1.68 9.74 23.17
C ARG A 21 1.06 9.08 21.94
N TYR A 22 1.85 8.83 20.92
CA TYR A 22 1.40 8.12 19.71
C TYR A 22 0.76 6.74 20.02
N THR A 23 1.15 6.11 21.14
CA THR A 23 0.58 4.86 21.65
C THR A 23 -0.82 5.01 22.25
N GLU A 24 -1.23 6.23 22.57
CA GLU A 24 -2.48 6.57 23.26
C GLU A 24 -3.49 7.23 22.31
N MET A 25 -3.11 7.42 21.04
CA MET A 25 -4.03 7.89 20.02
C MET A 25 -5.04 6.78 19.72
N PRO A 26 -6.36 7.00 19.90
CA PRO A 26 -7.34 6.07 19.38
C PRO A 26 -7.09 5.96 17.88
N PRO A 27 -7.13 4.74 17.29
CA PRO A 27 -7.04 4.64 15.85
C PRO A 27 -8.13 5.54 15.28
N THR A 28 -7.74 6.56 14.53
CA THR A 28 -8.72 7.24 13.70
C THR A 28 -9.33 6.10 12.90
N THR A 29 -10.65 5.93 13.00
CA THR A 29 -11.40 5.10 12.05
C THR A 29 -11.26 5.81 10.71
N GLY A 30 -10.06 5.67 10.14
CA GLY A 30 -9.59 6.35 8.96
C GLY A 30 -10.40 5.75 7.84
N LYS A 31 -11.39 6.49 7.38
CA LYS A 31 -12.26 6.13 6.26
C LYS A 31 -11.50 5.89 4.94
N GLY A 32 -10.16 5.95 4.94
CA GLY A 32 -9.29 5.67 3.80
C GLY A 32 -8.07 4.80 4.11
N MET A 33 -7.97 4.14 5.28
CA MET A 33 -6.88 3.21 5.56
C MET A 33 -7.28 1.76 5.25
N VAL A 34 -6.36 0.98 4.68
CA VAL A 34 -6.55 -0.45 4.41
C VAL A 34 -6.86 -1.20 5.71
N LYS A 35 -7.81 -2.14 5.66
CA LYS A 35 -8.22 -2.89 6.86
C LYS A 35 -7.02 -3.72 7.36
N PRO A 36 -6.71 -3.73 8.68
CA PRO A 36 -5.52 -4.42 9.20
C PRO A 36 -5.51 -5.92 8.88
N ASN A 37 -6.68 -6.54 8.77
CA ASN A 37 -6.83 -7.95 8.42
C ASN A 37 -6.39 -8.28 6.98
N GLN A 38 -6.37 -7.27 6.10
CA GLN A 38 -5.93 -7.38 4.71
C GLN A 38 -4.41 -7.17 4.55
N LEU A 39 -3.66 -6.93 5.63
CA LEU A 39 -2.22 -6.70 5.59
C LEU A 39 -1.44 -7.95 6.04
N SER A 40 -0.25 -8.13 5.48
CA SER A 40 0.75 -9.16 5.80
C SER A 40 2.16 -8.58 5.69
N VAL A 41 3.17 -9.36 6.10
CA VAL A 41 4.58 -9.01 5.91
C VAL A 41 5.16 -9.92 4.83
N ALA A 42 5.53 -9.34 3.69
CA ALA A 42 6.15 -10.03 2.57
C ALA A 42 7.56 -9.48 2.36
N ARG A 43 8.58 -10.37 2.36
CA ARG A 43 10.00 -9.99 2.14
C ARG A 43 10.50 -8.87 3.07
N GLY A 44 10.03 -8.88 4.33
CA GLY A 44 10.42 -7.86 5.33
C GLY A 44 9.75 -6.49 5.15
N GLN A 45 8.85 -6.36 4.18
CA GLN A 45 8.06 -5.15 3.93
C GLN A 45 6.59 -5.40 4.28
N LEU A 46 5.90 -4.34 4.71
CA LEU A 46 4.45 -4.38 4.88
C LEU A 46 3.78 -4.42 3.51
N GLY A 47 2.85 -5.34 3.32
CA GLY A 47 2.12 -5.49 2.07
C GLY A 47 0.74 -6.11 2.25
N PRO A 48 -0.09 -6.15 1.21
CA PRO A 48 -1.43 -6.69 1.31
C PRO A 48 -1.44 -8.22 1.24
N LYS A 49 -2.56 -8.82 1.62
CA LYS A 49 -2.90 -10.22 1.34
C LYS A 49 -3.72 -10.30 0.08
N CYS A 50 -3.49 -11.33 -0.72
CA CYS A 50 -4.37 -11.65 -1.85
C CYS A 50 -5.77 -12.03 -1.34
N GLY A 51 -6.82 -11.36 -1.83
CA GLY A 51 -8.21 -11.66 -1.49
C GLY A 51 -8.75 -12.98 -2.06
N GLY A 52 -7.98 -13.68 -2.91
CA GLY A 52 -8.34 -14.96 -3.50
C GLY A 52 -7.58 -16.16 -2.92
N CYS A 53 -6.27 -16.02 -2.67
CA CYS A 53 -5.41 -17.11 -2.22
C CYS A 53 -4.69 -16.85 -0.89
N ASP A 54 -4.96 -15.72 -0.23
CA ASP A 54 -4.35 -15.29 1.05
C ASP A 54 -2.81 -15.19 1.05
N ALA A 55 -2.17 -15.30 -0.12
CA ALA A 55 -0.73 -15.17 -0.25
C ALA A 55 -0.27 -13.76 0.18
N PRO A 56 0.86 -13.66 0.91
CA PRO A 56 1.45 -12.38 1.26
C PRO A 56 2.09 -11.74 0.02
N LEU A 57 1.65 -10.53 -0.31
CA LEU A 57 2.12 -9.77 -1.47
C LEU A 57 2.82 -8.49 -1.03
N THR A 58 3.68 -7.95 -1.89
CA THR A 58 4.11 -6.56 -1.77
C THR A 58 3.10 -5.64 -2.46
N PHE A 59 3.02 -4.36 -2.05
CA PHE A 59 2.14 -3.39 -2.73
C PHE A 59 2.50 -3.19 -4.21
N ALA A 60 3.76 -3.45 -4.60
CA ALA A 60 4.21 -3.36 -5.99
C ALA A 60 3.69 -4.52 -6.85
N GLU A 61 3.46 -5.70 -6.26
CA GLU A 61 2.97 -6.90 -6.97
C GLU A 61 1.44 -7.04 -6.93
N SER A 62 0.75 -6.25 -6.08
CA SER A 62 -0.69 -6.36 -5.89
C SER A 62 -1.48 -5.54 -6.90
N LEU A 63 -2.52 -6.14 -7.48
CA LEU A 63 -3.52 -5.46 -8.30
C LEU A 63 -4.79 -5.19 -7.49
N VAL A 64 -5.40 -4.02 -7.67
CA VAL A 64 -6.58 -3.60 -6.89
C VAL A 64 -7.85 -3.81 -7.71
N ILE A 65 -8.85 -4.47 -7.11
CA ILE A 65 -10.23 -4.51 -7.61
C ILE A 65 -11.13 -4.06 -6.46
N ASP A 66 -11.87 -2.98 -6.67
CA ASP A 66 -12.68 -2.31 -5.66
C ASP A 66 -11.91 -2.03 -4.35
N ASP A 67 -12.23 -2.74 -3.26
CA ASP A 67 -11.64 -2.58 -1.93
C ASP A 67 -10.68 -3.72 -1.54
N ARG A 68 -10.21 -4.51 -2.52
CA ARG A 68 -9.36 -5.69 -2.29
C ARG A 68 -8.13 -5.74 -3.20
N TYR A 69 -7.11 -6.43 -2.71
CA TYR A 69 -5.83 -6.66 -3.39
C TYR A 69 -5.75 -8.10 -3.87
N TYR A 70 -5.21 -8.31 -5.07
CA TYR A 70 -5.08 -9.62 -5.69
C TYR A 70 -3.70 -9.82 -6.28
N CYS A 71 -3.21 -11.07 -6.31
CA CYS A 71 -2.07 -11.43 -7.14
C CYS A 71 -2.49 -11.46 -8.62
N GLN A 72 -1.51 -11.40 -9.53
CA GLN A 72 -1.74 -11.44 -10.98
C GLN A 72 -2.64 -12.61 -11.38
N GLU A 73 -2.35 -13.83 -10.93
CA GLU A 73 -3.14 -15.01 -11.28
C GLU A 73 -4.60 -14.91 -10.85
N CYS A 74 -4.88 -14.37 -9.66
CA CYS A 74 -6.25 -14.15 -9.19
C CYS A 74 -6.92 -13.01 -9.96
N TYR A 75 -6.18 -11.95 -10.28
CA TYR A 75 -6.69 -10.83 -11.06
C TYR A 75 -7.11 -11.28 -12.47
N GLU A 76 -6.29 -12.07 -13.16
CA GLU A 76 -6.60 -12.60 -14.50
C GLU A 76 -7.82 -13.53 -14.46
N LYS A 77 -7.94 -14.37 -13.42
CA LYS A 77 -9.12 -15.24 -13.22
C LYS A 77 -10.41 -14.45 -13.00
N ILE A 78 -10.34 -13.31 -12.32
CA ILE A 78 -11.52 -12.48 -12.02
C ILE A 78 -11.92 -11.62 -13.23
N THR A 79 -10.94 -11.00 -13.88
CA THR A 79 -11.17 -10.03 -14.96
C THR A 79 -11.28 -10.67 -16.34
N GLY A 80 -10.71 -11.87 -16.52
CA GLY A 80 -10.57 -12.50 -17.83
C GLY A 80 -9.57 -11.83 -18.76
N VAL A 81 -8.78 -10.87 -18.26
CA VAL A 81 -7.81 -10.10 -19.04
C VAL A 81 -6.39 -10.53 -18.66
N SER A 82 -5.55 -10.82 -19.64
CA SER A 82 -4.13 -11.13 -19.47
C SER A 82 -3.24 -9.90 -19.67
N SER A 83 -1.98 -9.97 -19.21
CA SER A 83 -1.02 -8.88 -19.40
C SER A 83 -0.76 -8.59 -20.88
N SER A 84 -0.79 -7.31 -21.26
CA SER A 84 -0.40 -6.85 -22.60
C SER A 84 1.12 -6.62 -22.65
N SER A 85 1.90 -7.68 -22.49
CA SER A 85 3.37 -7.60 -22.52
C SER A 85 3.95 -7.68 -23.93
N GLU A 86 3.13 -7.94 -24.94
CA GLU A 86 3.56 -8.05 -26.33
C GLU A 86 3.66 -6.66 -27.00
N PRO A 87 4.70 -6.45 -27.84
CA PRO A 87 4.82 -5.22 -28.60
C PRO A 87 3.68 -5.14 -29.61
N LYS A 88 2.90 -4.06 -29.54
CA LYS A 88 1.85 -3.76 -30.52
C LYS A 88 2.34 -2.67 -31.46
N GLU A 89 2.32 -2.94 -32.76
CA GLU A 89 2.57 -1.92 -33.78
C GLU A 89 1.42 -0.90 -33.73
N VAL A 90 1.76 0.37 -33.50
CA VAL A 90 0.80 1.48 -33.46
C VAL A 90 0.92 2.25 -34.76
N GLU A 91 -0.13 2.17 -35.59
CA GLU A 91 -0.18 2.90 -36.85
C GLU A 91 -0.02 4.42 -36.60
N GLY A 92 0.97 5.03 -37.27
CA GLY A 92 1.24 6.47 -37.16
C GLY A 92 2.24 6.88 -36.07
N LEU A 93 2.71 5.96 -35.22
CA LEU A 93 3.77 6.25 -34.25
C LEU A 93 5.15 6.01 -34.90
N ARG A 94 5.77 7.07 -35.43
CA ARG A 94 7.15 7.01 -35.93
C ARG A 94 8.12 7.08 -34.74
N MET A 95 8.88 6.01 -34.52
CA MET A 95 10.01 5.96 -33.58
C MET A 95 11.31 6.24 -34.35
N ASP A 96 11.44 7.46 -34.88
CA ASP A 96 12.72 7.96 -35.40
C ASP A 96 13.58 8.50 -34.24
#